data_AF-A0A538G2J9-F1
#
_entry.id   AF-A0A538G2J9-F1
#
_cell.length_a   1.000
_cell.length_b   1.000
_cell.length_c   1.000
_cell.angle_alpha   90.00
_cell.angle_beta   90.00
_cell.angle_gamma   90.00
#
_symmetry.space_group_name_H-M   'P 1'
#
loop_
_entity.id
_entity.type
_entity.pdbx_description
1 polymer ?
#
loop_
_entity_poly.entity_id
_entity_poly.type
_entity_poly.pdbx_seq_one_letter_code
_entity_poly.pdbx_strand_id
1 'polypeptide(L)'
;QATHPGAKVKIVWTNAWYSPPKETSAAQNLVAAGADVLGQNVDSPAAGVYAEKHGVPWVGYDSNAQKFAPKQWLTASVYNWGPYYLRRVKAAMNHTWKSGFYYGSIKDGFTGLAPYGRKVTASTKRAIAKKMRQIESGKFYEFTGPLYDQHGKLRVKKGVRMQVLKGGTNSLYGMDWLVKGVIGSPKG
;
A
#
# COMPACT_ATOMS: atom_id res chain seq x y z
N GLN A 1 9.90 6.19 -7.41
CA GLN A 1 11.10 6.40 -8.26
C GLN A 1 12.43 6.45 -7.49
N ALA A 2 12.44 6.49 -6.14
CA ALA A 2 13.67 6.62 -5.35
C ALA A 2 14.70 5.47 -5.51
N THR A 3 14.24 4.27 -5.88
CA THR A 3 15.10 3.09 -6.10
C THR A 3 15.21 2.70 -7.58
N HIS A 4 14.26 3.14 -8.39
CA HIS A 4 14.22 2.91 -9.83
C HIS A 4 13.67 4.18 -10.50
N PRO A 5 14.55 5.11 -10.92
CA PRO A 5 14.15 6.26 -11.71
C PRO A 5 13.43 5.81 -12.98
N GLY A 6 12.38 6.52 -13.39
CA GLY A 6 11.59 6.15 -14.57
C GLY A 6 10.50 5.10 -14.35
N ALA A 7 10.49 4.41 -13.19
CA ALA A 7 9.42 3.47 -12.84
C ALA A 7 8.03 4.10 -13.04
N LYS A 8 7.14 3.33 -13.66
CA LYS A 8 5.73 3.68 -13.89
C LYS A 8 4.82 2.78 -13.06
N VAL A 9 3.68 3.32 -12.65
CA VAL A 9 2.62 2.56 -11.99
C VAL A 9 1.36 2.72 -12.83
N LYS A 10 0.83 1.63 -13.39
CA LYS A 10 -0.43 1.65 -14.12
C LYS A 10 -1.55 1.19 -13.19
N ILE A 11 -2.67 1.93 -13.18
CA ILE A 11 -3.83 1.62 -12.34
C ILE A 11 -4.97 1.07 -13.21
N VAL A 12 -5.65 0.05 -12.71
CA VAL A 12 -6.93 -0.45 -13.23
C VAL A 12 -7.92 -0.52 -12.07
N TRP A 13 -9.09 0.08 -12.25
CA TRP A 13 -10.16 0.07 -11.25
C TRP A 13 -11.09 -1.12 -11.46
N THR A 14 -11.33 -1.89 -10.39
CA THR A 14 -12.29 -3.00 -10.37
C THR A 14 -13.72 -2.53 -10.07
N ASN A 15 -13.87 -1.33 -9.50
CA ASN A 15 -15.14 -0.79 -8.99
C ASN A 15 -15.84 -1.76 -8.02
N ALA A 16 -15.04 -2.49 -7.25
CA ALA A 16 -15.45 -3.39 -6.18
C ALA A 16 -14.25 -3.70 -5.29
N TRP A 17 -14.46 -3.75 -3.97
CA TRP A 17 -13.43 -4.19 -3.02
C TRP A 17 -13.14 -5.68 -3.15
N TYR A 18 -14.18 -6.49 -3.37
CA TYR A 18 -14.07 -7.94 -3.52
C TYR A 18 -14.79 -8.41 -4.78
N SER A 19 -14.04 -8.93 -5.76
CA SER A 19 -14.59 -9.61 -6.92
C SER A 19 -13.47 -10.39 -7.63
N PRO A 20 -13.24 -11.67 -7.27
CA PRO A 20 -12.17 -12.48 -7.86
C PRO A 20 -12.14 -12.47 -9.40
N PRO A 21 -13.29 -12.50 -10.12
CA PRO A 21 -13.28 -12.37 -11.58
C PRO A 21 -12.73 -11.02 -12.05
N LYS A 22 -13.20 -9.89 -11.49
CA LYS A 22 -12.75 -8.55 -11.89
C LYS A 22 -11.29 -8.30 -11.53
N GLU A 23 -10.85 -8.81 -10.38
CA GLU A 23 -9.44 -8.73 -9.93
C GLU A 23 -8.52 -9.50 -10.88
N THR A 24 -8.95 -10.69 -11.34
CA THR A 24 -8.23 -11.48 -12.35
C THR A 24 -8.16 -10.73 -13.68
N SER A 25 -9.28 -10.19 -14.16
CA SER A 25 -9.29 -9.39 -15.40
C SER A 25 -8.41 -8.14 -15.30
N ALA A 26 -8.39 -7.47 -14.16
CA ALA A 26 -7.51 -6.32 -13.92
C ALA A 26 -6.04 -6.73 -13.95
N ALA A 27 -5.67 -7.84 -13.30
CA ALA A 27 -4.32 -8.39 -13.35
C ALA A 27 -3.90 -8.75 -14.77
N GLN A 28 -4.78 -9.39 -15.54
CA GLN A 28 -4.56 -9.70 -16.96
C GLN A 28 -4.29 -8.44 -17.77
N ASN A 29 -5.11 -7.40 -17.60
CA ASN A 29 -4.95 -6.13 -18.32
C ASN A 29 -3.61 -5.45 -17.99
N LEU A 30 -3.18 -5.50 -16.74
CA LEU A 30 -1.89 -4.93 -16.32
C LEU A 30 -0.72 -5.70 -16.89
N VAL A 31 -0.74 -7.03 -16.84
CA VAL A 31 0.32 -7.88 -17.41
C VAL A 31 0.39 -7.76 -18.92
N ALA A 32 -0.75 -7.76 -19.62
CA ALA A 32 -0.82 -7.52 -21.06
C ALA A 32 -0.28 -6.14 -21.45
N ALA A 33 -0.37 -5.16 -20.54
CA ALA A 33 0.21 -3.83 -20.71
C ALA A 33 1.69 -3.73 -20.31
N GLY A 34 2.37 -4.86 -20.03
CA GLY A 34 3.79 -4.93 -19.73
C GLY A 34 4.17 -4.71 -18.26
N ALA A 35 3.22 -4.81 -17.32
CA ALA A 35 3.56 -4.78 -15.90
C ALA A 35 4.43 -5.98 -15.51
N ASP A 36 5.57 -5.71 -14.89
CA ASP A 36 6.56 -6.70 -14.46
C ASP A 36 6.44 -7.08 -12.97
N VAL A 37 5.62 -6.36 -12.21
CA VAL A 37 5.22 -6.67 -10.84
C VAL A 37 3.77 -6.25 -10.65
N LEU A 38 2.97 -7.08 -9.96
CA LEU A 38 1.60 -6.75 -9.59
C LEU A 38 1.48 -6.39 -8.10
N GLY A 39 0.70 -5.37 -7.81
CA GLY A 39 0.21 -5.02 -6.48
C GLY A 39 -1.29 -4.81 -6.54
N GLN A 40 -1.95 -4.81 -5.39
CA GLN A 40 -3.41 -4.74 -5.34
C GLN A 40 -3.91 -3.95 -4.13
N ASN A 41 -5.15 -3.47 -4.22
CA ASN A 41 -5.90 -2.87 -3.11
C ASN A 41 -7.37 -3.39 -3.14
N VAL A 42 -7.49 -4.70 -3.23
CA VAL A 42 -8.73 -5.50 -3.30
C VAL A 42 -8.56 -6.72 -2.39
N ASP A 43 -9.67 -7.36 -2.05
CA ASP A 43 -9.77 -8.17 -0.84
C ASP A 43 -9.56 -9.69 -1.07
N SER A 44 -9.20 -10.11 -2.29
CA SER A 44 -8.97 -11.52 -2.63
C SER A 44 -7.55 -11.77 -3.17
N PRO A 45 -7.03 -13.02 -3.11
CA PRO A 45 -5.71 -13.34 -3.68
C PRO A 45 -5.74 -13.50 -5.21
N ALA A 46 -6.85 -13.22 -5.90
CA ALA A 46 -7.05 -13.57 -7.31
C ALA A 46 -6.01 -12.95 -8.26
N ALA A 47 -5.64 -11.68 -8.05
CA ALA A 47 -4.60 -11.03 -8.86
C ALA A 47 -3.23 -11.72 -8.66
N GLY A 48 -2.90 -12.12 -7.44
CA GLY A 48 -1.68 -12.88 -7.13
C GLY A 48 -1.66 -14.29 -7.74
N VAL A 49 -2.80 -14.98 -7.74
CA VAL A 49 -2.96 -16.29 -8.40
C VAL A 49 -2.77 -16.17 -9.91
N TYR A 50 -3.31 -15.12 -10.53
CA TYR A 50 -3.05 -14.81 -11.93
C TYR A 50 -1.57 -14.52 -12.18
N ALA A 51 -0.95 -13.67 -11.34
CA ALA A 51 0.46 -13.29 -11.43
C ALA A 51 1.36 -14.53 -11.43
N GLU A 52 1.12 -15.47 -10.50
CA GLU A 52 1.91 -16.70 -10.40
C GLU A 52 1.81 -17.57 -11.65
N LYS A 53 0.60 -17.77 -12.18
CA LYS A 53 0.38 -18.53 -13.43
C LYS A 53 1.15 -17.96 -14.62
N HIS A 54 1.42 -16.65 -14.62
CA HIS A 54 2.13 -15.95 -15.68
C HIS A 54 3.58 -15.60 -15.32
N GLY A 55 4.09 -16.12 -14.21
CA GLY A 55 5.47 -15.91 -13.80
C GLY A 55 5.79 -14.50 -13.29
N VAL A 56 4.78 -13.66 -13.05
CA VAL A 56 4.91 -12.26 -12.63
C VAL A 56 4.96 -12.17 -11.10
N PRO A 57 6.01 -11.55 -10.50
CA PRO A 57 6.07 -11.26 -9.07
C PRO A 57 4.86 -10.45 -8.56
N TRP A 58 4.43 -10.69 -7.33
CA TRP A 58 3.30 -9.96 -6.75
C TRP A 58 3.45 -9.59 -5.28
N VAL A 59 2.80 -8.49 -4.90
CA VAL A 59 2.70 -7.98 -3.54
C VAL A 59 1.24 -8.07 -3.09
N GLY A 60 1.00 -8.74 -1.97
CA GLY A 60 -0.35 -8.85 -1.40
C GLY A 60 -0.78 -7.64 -0.59
N TYR A 61 -2.04 -7.67 -0.15
CA TYR A 61 -2.71 -6.61 0.60
C TYR A 61 -3.52 -7.20 1.76
N ASP A 62 -3.65 -6.44 2.85
CA ASP A 62 -4.28 -6.74 4.14
C ASP A 62 -3.74 -7.92 4.97
N SER A 63 -3.33 -9.01 4.34
CA SER A 63 -3.00 -10.27 4.99
C SER A 63 -1.85 -11.04 4.32
N ASN A 64 -1.31 -12.04 5.02
CA ASN A 64 -0.34 -12.95 4.42
C ASN A 64 -1.04 -13.97 3.50
N ALA A 65 -1.18 -13.59 2.24
CA ALA A 65 -1.75 -14.41 1.18
C ALA A 65 -0.74 -15.33 0.46
N GLN A 66 0.49 -15.46 0.99
CA GLN A 66 1.58 -16.24 0.35
C GLN A 66 1.15 -17.66 -0.05
N LYS A 67 0.31 -18.32 0.77
CA LYS A 67 -0.12 -19.71 0.51
C LYS A 67 -0.85 -19.91 -0.82
N PHE A 68 -1.47 -18.86 -1.36
CA PHE A 68 -2.26 -18.96 -2.59
C PHE A 68 -1.43 -18.85 -3.87
N ALA A 69 -0.29 -18.13 -3.81
CA ALA A 69 0.64 -17.95 -4.93
C ALA A 69 2.09 -17.76 -4.40
N PRO A 70 2.70 -18.82 -3.84
CA PRO A 70 3.96 -18.73 -3.09
C PRO A 70 5.22 -18.60 -3.96
N LYS A 71 5.18 -18.99 -5.23
CA LYS A 71 6.35 -18.99 -6.14
C LYS A 71 6.71 -17.58 -6.58
N GLN A 72 5.71 -16.72 -6.78
CA GLN A 72 5.89 -15.32 -7.20
C GLN A 72 5.66 -14.29 -6.09
N TRP A 73 5.35 -14.74 -4.86
CA TRP A 73 5.19 -13.86 -3.71
C TRP A 73 6.44 -13.02 -3.43
N LEU A 74 6.26 -11.72 -3.18
CA LEU A 74 7.30 -10.83 -2.70
C LEU A 74 7.14 -10.52 -1.20
N THR A 75 5.98 -10.02 -0.80
CA THR A 75 5.55 -9.73 0.59
C THR A 75 4.10 -9.21 0.52
N ALA A 76 3.56 -8.68 1.62
CA ALA A 76 2.32 -7.92 1.66
C ALA A 76 2.38 -6.86 2.75
N SER A 77 1.63 -5.77 2.57
CA SER A 77 1.21 -4.96 3.71
C SER A 77 0.18 -5.76 4.52
N VAL A 78 0.38 -5.87 5.83
CA VAL A 78 -0.52 -6.60 6.73
C VAL A 78 -1.04 -5.69 7.82
N TYR A 79 -2.29 -5.90 8.24
CA TYR A 79 -2.90 -5.13 9.32
C TYR A 79 -3.25 -6.02 10.52
N ASN A 80 -2.76 -5.63 11.70
CA ASN A 80 -3.04 -6.28 12.96
C ASN A 80 -4.08 -5.48 13.75
N TRP A 81 -5.35 -5.75 13.49
CA TRP A 81 -6.46 -5.11 14.18
C TRP A 81 -6.66 -5.60 15.62
N GLY A 82 -6.13 -6.76 15.97
CA GLY A 82 -6.34 -7.42 17.28
C GLY A 82 -6.06 -6.51 18.48
N PRO A 83 -4.86 -5.91 18.59
CA PRO A 83 -4.53 -4.99 19.68
C PRO A 83 -5.45 -3.78 19.78
N TYR A 84 -5.85 -3.21 18.63
CA TYR A 84 -6.78 -2.09 18.60
C TYR A 84 -8.16 -2.51 19.13
N TYR A 85 -8.73 -3.59 18.60
CA TYR A 85 -10.03 -4.10 19.04
C TYR A 85 -10.04 -4.48 20.52
N LEU A 86 -9.00 -5.18 21.00
CA LEU A 86 -8.86 -5.54 22.40
C LEU A 86 -8.89 -4.31 23.32
N ARG A 87 -8.16 -3.26 22.96
CA ARG A 87 -8.14 -1.98 23.71
C ARG A 87 -9.52 -1.32 23.74
N ARG A 88 -10.25 -1.30 22.61
CA ARG A 88 -11.58 -0.69 22.52
C ARG A 88 -12.63 -1.47 23.31
N VAL A 89 -12.61 -2.81 23.23
CA VAL A 89 -13.52 -3.69 23.98
C VAL A 89 -13.26 -3.57 25.48
N LYS A 90 -12.00 -3.60 25.93
CA LYS A 90 -11.65 -3.39 27.35
C LYS A 90 -12.14 -2.04 27.89
N ALA A 91 -11.98 -0.97 27.11
CA ALA A 91 -12.46 0.34 27.52
C ALA A 91 -14.00 0.38 27.64
N ALA A 92 -14.73 -0.31 26.76
CA ALA A 92 -16.18 -0.42 26.84
C ALA A 92 -16.62 -1.20 28.07
N MET A 93 -16.01 -2.37 28.34
CA MET A 93 -16.28 -3.19 29.52
C MET A 93 -16.03 -2.44 30.83
N ASN A 94 -15.01 -1.60 30.86
CA ASN A 94 -14.66 -0.80 32.03
C ASN A 94 -15.38 0.55 32.10
N HIS A 95 -16.37 0.80 31.24
CA HIS A 95 -17.09 2.09 31.14
C HIS A 95 -16.18 3.33 30.95
N THR A 96 -14.98 3.13 30.38
CA THR A 96 -13.98 4.18 30.11
C THR A 96 -13.84 4.51 28.63
N TRP A 97 -14.66 3.89 27.78
CA TRP A 97 -14.65 4.14 26.34
C TRP A 97 -14.97 5.60 26.03
N LYS A 98 -14.17 6.19 25.14
CA LYS A 98 -14.40 7.52 24.58
C LYS A 98 -14.27 7.47 23.06
N SER A 99 -15.03 8.34 22.39
CA SER A 99 -14.82 8.63 20.98
C SER A 99 -13.40 9.18 20.79
N GLY A 100 -12.76 8.83 19.68
CA GLY A 100 -11.39 9.22 19.41
C GLY A 100 -10.95 8.82 18.03
N PHE A 101 -9.93 9.51 17.54
CA PHE A 101 -9.31 9.23 16.25
C PHE A 101 -8.18 8.21 16.41
N TYR A 102 -8.15 7.22 15.53
CA TYR A 102 -7.06 6.27 15.44
C TYR A 102 -6.66 6.09 13.99
N TYR A 103 -5.37 6.26 13.73
CA TYR A 103 -4.73 5.93 12.47
C TYR A 103 -3.47 5.17 12.80
N GLY A 104 -3.51 3.86 12.59
CA GLY A 104 -2.41 3.00 12.99
C GLY A 104 -1.15 3.24 12.15
N SER A 105 -0.04 2.70 12.64
CA SER A 105 1.29 2.92 12.11
C SER A 105 2.13 1.64 12.14
N ILE A 106 3.36 1.73 11.66
CA ILE A 106 4.35 0.66 11.89
C ILE A 106 4.79 0.65 13.36
N LYS A 107 4.91 1.83 13.99
CA LYS A 107 5.44 2.01 15.35
C LYS A 107 4.55 1.43 16.44
N ASP A 108 3.23 1.49 16.27
CA ASP A 108 2.25 0.90 17.20
C ASP A 108 1.88 -0.55 16.85
N GLY A 109 2.59 -1.14 15.87
CA GLY A 109 2.40 -2.53 15.45
C GLY A 109 1.08 -2.79 14.70
N PHE A 110 0.37 -1.74 14.27
CA PHE A 110 -0.86 -1.89 13.52
C PHE A 110 -0.62 -2.42 12.11
N THR A 111 0.42 -1.93 11.44
CA THR A 111 0.76 -2.39 10.09
C THR A 111 2.23 -2.80 10.01
N GLY A 112 2.51 -3.73 9.10
CA GLY A 112 3.84 -4.23 8.85
C GLY A 112 3.93 -4.95 7.53
N LEU A 113 4.97 -5.76 7.38
CA LEU A 113 5.18 -6.59 6.20
C LEU A 113 5.06 -8.07 6.54
N ALA A 114 4.36 -8.82 5.68
CA ALA A 114 4.39 -10.27 5.71
C ALA A 114 5.81 -10.82 5.41
N PRO A 115 6.09 -12.10 5.73
CA PRO A 115 7.35 -12.74 5.36
C PRO A 115 7.68 -12.57 3.87
N TYR A 116 8.95 -12.33 3.58
CA TYR A 116 9.42 -12.17 2.21
C TYR A 116 9.43 -13.50 1.46
N GLY A 117 9.01 -13.48 0.20
CA GLY A 117 9.18 -14.62 -0.68
C GLY A 117 10.63 -14.85 -1.11
N ARG A 118 10.89 -16.02 -1.70
CA ARG A 118 12.24 -16.49 -2.05
C ARG A 118 12.99 -15.60 -3.04
N LYS A 119 12.27 -14.86 -3.88
CA LYS A 119 12.85 -13.97 -4.90
C LYS A 119 13.38 -12.66 -4.34
N VAL A 120 13.04 -12.32 -3.09
CA VAL A 120 13.52 -11.08 -2.46
C VAL A 120 14.95 -11.31 -1.95
N THR A 121 15.92 -10.67 -2.60
CA THR A 121 17.34 -10.81 -2.26
C THR A 121 17.66 -10.25 -0.86
N ALA A 122 18.77 -10.70 -0.28
CA ALA A 122 19.23 -10.18 1.02
C ALA A 122 19.49 -8.67 1.00
N SER A 123 20.02 -8.13 -0.12
CA SER A 123 20.20 -6.69 -0.30
C SER A 123 18.87 -5.94 -0.30
N THR A 124 17.85 -6.45 -1.00
CA THR A 124 16.50 -5.88 -1.00
C THR A 124 15.87 -5.92 0.38
N LYS A 125 15.96 -7.05 1.11
CA LYS A 125 15.46 -7.16 2.49
C LYS A 125 16.11 -6.11 3.41
N ARG A 126 17.43 -5.90 3.31
CA ARG A 126 18.15 -4.88 4.08
C ARG A 126 17.69 -3.46 3.72
N ALA A 127 17.48 -3.17 2.43
CA ALA A 127 16.99 -1.88 1.97
C ALA A 127 15.58 -1.59 2.51
N ILE A 128 14.69 -2.58 2.46
CA ILE A 128 13.34 -2.47 3.03
C ILE A 128 13.40 -2.26 4.54
N ALA A 129 14.16 -3.07 5.27
CA ALA A 129 14.31 -2.94 6.72
C ALA A 129 14.87 -1.55 7.13
N LYS A 130 15.84 -1.01 6.36
CA LYS A 130 16.34 0.36 6.56
C LYS A 130 15.23 1.39 6.36
N LYS A 131 14.39 1.23 5.33
CA LYS A 131 13.29 2.16 5.05
C LYS A 131 12.19 2.07 6.12
N MET A 132 11.81 0.88 6.55
CA MET A 132 10.87 0.65 7.65
C MET A 132 11.29 1.40 8.92
N ARG A 133 12.56 1.27 9.34
CA ARG A 133 13.09 2.02 10.50
C ARG A 133 13.04 3.54 10.31
N GLN A 134 13.22 4.04 9.08
CA GLN A 134 13.11 5.47 8.80
C GLN A 134 11.66 5.96 8.89
N ILE A 135 10.69 5.14 8.47
CA ILE A 135 9.25 5.45 8.62
C ILE A 135 8.88 5.44 10.10
N GLU A 136 9.27 4.40 10.82
CA GLU A 136 8.98 4.23 12.25
C GLU A 136 9.56 5.36 13.12
N SER A 137 10.77 5.81 12.82
CA SER A 137 11.41 6.95 13.49
C SER A 137 10.90 8.32 13.02
N GLY A 138 10.09 8.39 11.96
CA GLY A 138 9.64 9.65 11.35
C GLY A 138 10.73 10.40 10.58
N LYS A 139 11.93 9.82 10.44
CA LYS A 139 13.02 10.35 9.60
C LYS A 139 12.66 10.37 8.12
N PHE A 140 11.78 9.46 7.70
CA PHE A 140 11.17 9.46 6.38
C PHE A 140 9.65 9.52 6.53
N TYR A 141 9.02 10.37 5.73
CA TYR A 141 7.57 10.48 5.62
C TYR A 141 7.23 10.59 4.13
N GLU A 142 6.54 9.59 3.62
CA GLU A 142 6.31 9.33 2.19
C GLU A 142 5.55 10.45 1.49
N PHE A 143 4.72 11.19 2.22
CA PHE A 143 3.99 12.35 1.71
C PHE A 143 4.64 13.69 2.10
N THR A 144 5.98 13.74 2.15
CA THR A 144 6.73 15.00 2.27
C THR A 144 7.08 15.52 0.88
N GLY A 145 6.79 16.81 0.63
CA GLY A 145 7.15 17.44 -0.62
C GLY A 145 8.66 17.62 -0.85
N PRO A 146 9.07 17.87 -2.11
CA PRO A 146 8.20 18.28 -3.21
C PRO A 146 7.45 17.11 -3.85
N LEU A 147 6.12 17.23 -3.97
CA LEU A 147 5.29 16.28 -4.70
C LEU A 147 4.62 16.96 -5.88
N TYR A 148 4.74 16.34 -7.04
CA TYR A 148 4.11 16.76 -8.28
C TYR A 148 3.05 15.74 -8.68
N ASP A 149 1.94 16.21 -9.22
CA ASP A 149 0.96 15.32 -9.83
C ASP A 149 1.42 14.77 -11.19
N GLN A 150 0.62 13.87 -11.76
CA GLN A 150 0.88 13.22 -13.05
C GLN A 150 0.94 14.19 -14.24
N HIS A 151 0.41 15.41 -14.08
CA HIS A 151 0.46 16.48 -15.08
C HIS A 151 1.62 17.45 -14.83
N GLY A 152 2.45 17.20 -13.82
CA GLY A 152 3.61 18.03 -13.48
C GLY A 152 3.29 19.26 -12.64
N LYS A 153 2.04 19.41 -12.15
CA LYS A 153 1.69 20.50 -11.24
C LYS A 153 2.21 20.19 -9.84
N LEU A 154 2.89 21.17 -9.23
CA LEU A 154 3.33 21.06 -7.83
C LEU A 154 2.10 21.03 -6.90
N ARG A 155 1.99 19.98 -6.09
CA ARG A 155 0.90 19.77 -5.13
C ARG A 155 1.33 20.00 -3.69
N VAL A 156 2.53 19.56 -3.33
CA VAL A 156 3.07 19.70 -1.97
C VAL A 156 4.45 20.34 -2.08
N LYS A 157 4.66 21.48 -1.43
CA LYS A 157 5.94 22.22 -1.46
C LYS A 157 7.05 21.45 -0.73
N LYS A 158 8.30 21.71 -1.08
CA LYS A 158 9.48 21.12 -0.43
C LYS A 158 9.41 21.28 1.10
N GLY A 159 9.60 20.19 1.83
CA GLY A 159 9.59 20.17 3.30
C GLY A 159 8.19 20.16 3.95
N VAL A 160 7.12 20.40 3.19
CA VAL A 160 5.74 20.30 3.70
C VAL A 160 5.32 18.84 3.76
N ARG A 161 4.73 18.42 4.88
CA ARG A 161 4.14 17.09 5.06
C ARG A 161 2.63 17.17 4.85
N MET A 162 2.09 16.23 4.08
CA MET A 162 0.66 15.94 4.15
C MET A 162 0.30 15.36 5.52
N GLN A 163 -0.96 15.45 5.91
CA GLN A 163 -1.44 15.04 7.23
C GLN A 163 -2.72 14.22 7.11
N VAL A 164 -2.87 13.27 8.02
CA VAL A 164 -4.10 12.49 8.17
C VAL A 164 -5.13 13.33 8.94
N LEU A 165 -5.74 14.29 8.26
CA LEU A 165 -6.76 15.18 8.81
C LEU A 165 -7.91 15.31 7.80
N LYS A 166 -9.12 15.59 8.28
CA LYS A 166 -10.23 15.97 7.40
C LYS A 166 -10.07 17.42 6.95
N GLY A 167 -10.01 17.66 5.64
CA GLY A 167 -9.97 19.00 5.05
C GLY A 167 -8.60 19.71 5.14
N GLY A 168 -8.47 20.82 4.44
CA GLY A 168 -7.23 21.62 4.35
C GLY A 168 -6.32 21.26 3.18
N THR A 169 -5.39 22.15 2.85
CA THR A 169 -4.53 22.12 1.65
C THR A 169 -3.51 20.97 1.61
N ASN A 170 -3.32 20.23 2.70
CA ASN A 170 -2.37 19.13 2.82
C ASN A 170 -3.01 17.86 3.42
N SER A 171 -4.31 17.65 3.19
CA SER A 171 -5.05 16.49 3.70
C SER A 171 -4.79 15.23 2.86
N LEU A 172 -4.45 14.13 3.52
CA LEU A 172 -4.42 12.82 2.89
C LEU A 172 -5.83 12.28 2.58
N TYR A 173 -6.84 12.61 3.41
CA TYR A 173 -8.22 12.19 3.16
C TYR A 173 -8.89 12.89 1.98
N GLY A 174 -8.40 14.08 1.62
CA GLY A 174 -8.85 14.81 0.44
C GLY A 174 -8.00 14.57 -0.80
N MET A 175 -7.09 13.59 -0.81
CA MET A 175 -6.21 13.37 -1.95
C MET A 175 -6.97 12.80 -3.15
N ASP A 176 -7.08 13.59 -4.21
CA ASP A 176 -7.85 13.31 -5.43
C ASP A 176 -7.00 13.36 -6.71
N TRP A 177 -5.68 13.25 -6.57
CA TRP A 177 -4.71 13.37 -7.64
C TRP A 177 -3.65 12.26 -7.52
N LEU A 178 -3.07 11.89 -8.66
CA LEU A 178 -2.01 10.88 -8.73
C LEU A 178 -0.64 11.55 -8.89
N VAL A 179 0.39 11.00 -8.26
CA VAL A 179 1.77 11.52 -8.35
C VAL A 179 2.39 11.27 -9.72
N LYS A 180 3.40 12.08 -10.08
CA LYS A 180 4.21 11.88 -11.29
C LYS A 180 4.70 10.43 -11.44
N GLY A 181 4.47 9.84 -12.62
CA GLY A 181 4.86 8.47 -12.95
C GLY A 181 3.74 7.45 -12.82
N VAL A 182 2.60 7.83 -12.22
CA VAL A 182 1.39 7.02 -12.24
C VAL A 182 0.65 7.26 -13.57
N ILE A 183 0.12 6.20 -14.16
CA ILE A 183 -0.65 6.17 -15.40
C ILE A 183 -2.06 5.68 -15.05
N GLY A 184 -3.05 6.52 -15.29
CA GLY A 184 -4.45 6.21 -15.01
C GLY A 184 -5.23 7.46 -14.59
N SER A 185 -6.34 7.24 -13.90
CA SER A 185 -7.21 8.27 -13.35
C SER A 185 -7.32 8.12 -11.84
N PRO A 186 -7.31 9.22 -11.06
CA PRO A 186 -7.62 9.19 -9.62
C PRO A 186 -9.08 8.81 -9.33
N LYS A 187 -9.95 8.81 -10.35
CA LYS A 187 -11.35 8.39 -10.27
C LYS A 187 -11.54 7.09 -11.06
N GLY A 188 -12.17 6.11 -10.43
CA GLY A 188 -12.51 4.78 -10.97
C GLY A 188 -13.99 4.58 -11.18
#